data_AF-I5AQ21-F1
#
_entry.id   AF-I5AQ21-F1
#
_cell.length_a   1.000
_cell.length_b   1.000
_cell.length_c   1.000
_cell.angle_alpha   90.00
_cell.angle_beta   90.00
_cell.angle_gamma   90.00
#
_symmetry.space_group_name_H-M   'P 1'
#
loop_
_entity.id
_entity.type
_entity.pdbx_description
1 polymer ?
#
loop_
_entity_poly.entity_id
_entity_poly.type
_entity_poly.pdbx_seq_one_letter_code
_entity_poly.pdbx_strand_id
1 'polypeptide(L)' 'MDECINCQQDLSGGVYTAPWEDGDNEYGYVICPHCGAKNIDWASGDDD' A
#
# COMPACT_ATOMS: atom_id res chain seq x y z
N MET A 1 2.15 -7.16 3.14
CA MET A 1 2.48 -7.00 1.71
C MET A 1 3.91 -6.49 1.63
N ASP A 2 4.84 -7.34 1.20
CA ASP A 2 6.28 -7.08 1.36
C ASP A 2 6.96 -6.70 0.02
N GLU A 3 6.30 -6.95 -1.11
CA GLU A 3 6.80 -6.72 -2.46
C GLU A 3 5.82 -5.90 -3.30
N CYS A 4 6.35 -5.06 -4.18
CA CYS A 4 5.55 -4.23 -5.07
C CYS A 4 4.90 -5.06 -6.20
N ILE A 5 3.60 -4.91 -6.39
CA ILE A 5 2.85 -5.60 -7.46
C ILE A 5 3.34 -5.27 -8.87
N ASN A 6 3.93 -4.08 -9.08
CA ASN A 6 4.33 -3.61 -10.40
C ASN A 6 5.78 -4.00 -10.75
N CYS A 7 6.72 -3.82 -9.83
CA CYS A 7 8.14 -4.04 -10.11
C CYS A 7 8.77 -5.19 -9.32
N GLN A 8 8.00 -5.85 -8.44
CA GLN A 8 8.45 -6.95 -7.57
C GLN A 8 9.68 -6.60 -6.72
N GLN A 9 9.93 -5.30 -6.53
CA GLN A 9 10.92 -4.83 -5.57
C GLN A 9 10.30 -4.78 -4.18
N ASP A 10 11.17 -4.92 -3.19
CA ASP A 10 10.89 -4.69 -1.79
C ASP A 10 10.17 -3.33 -1.55
N LEU A 11 9.23 -3.34 -0.62
CA LEU A 11 8.50 -2.15 -0.18
C LEU A 11 9.10 -1.51 1.08
N SER A 12 10.18 -2.05 1.63
CA SER A 12 10.87 -1.47 2.78
C SER A 12 11.32 -0.04 2.48
N GLY A 13 10.93 0.88 3.36
CA GLY A 13 11.16 2.31 3.18
C GLY A 13 10.09 3.03 2.34
N GLY A 14 9.08 2.33 1.84
CA GLY A 14 7.87 2.94 1.30
C GLY A 14 7.05 3.64 2.38
N VAL A 15 6.36 4.73 2.01
CA VAL A 15 5.46 5.43 2.92
C VAL A 15 4.11 4.70 2.92
N TYR A 16 3.73 4.17 4.08
CA TYR A 16 2.41 3.60 4.29
C TYR A 16 1.39 4.70 4.58
N THR A 17 0.25 4.63 3.91
CA THR A 17 -0.93 5.45 4.16
C THR A 17 -2.03 4.53 4.68
N ALA A 18 -2.55 4.82 5.88
CA ALA A 18 -3.64 4.05 6.47
C ALA A 18 -4.97 4.27 5.73
N PRO A 19 -5.92 3.34 5.85
CA PRO A 19 -7.27 3.54 5.32
C PRO A 19 -7.90 4.80 5.93
N TRP A 20 -8.68 5.51 5.13
CA TRP A 20 -9.43 6.72 5.46
C TRP A 20 -8.59 7.96 5.81
N GLU A 21 -7.26 7.88 5.80
CA GLU A 21 -6.38 9.03 6.05
C GLU A 21 -6.33 10.02 4.88
N ASP A 22 -6.61 9.57 3.65
CA ASP A 22 -6.65 10.42 2.45
C ASP A 22 -8.08 10.83 2.05
N GLY A 23 -9.05 10.63 2.95
CA GLY A 23 -10.44 11.04 2.79
C GLY A 23 -11.37 10.01 2.16
N ASP A 24 -10.88 9.21 1.20
CA ASP A 24 -11.71 8.25 0.43
C ASP A 24 -11.01 6.90 0.13
N ASN A 25 -9.91 6.57 0.82
CA ASN A 25 -9.24 5.27 0.64
C ASN A 25 -9.73 4.24 1.67
N GLU A 26 -10.70 3.41 1.28
CA GLU A 26 -11.24 2.33 2.14
C GLU A 26 -10.16 1.33 2.62
N TYR A 27 -9.04 1.24 1.87
CA TYR A 27 -7.90 0.39 2.17
C TYR A 27 -6.61 1.20 2.40
N GLY A 28 -5.74 0.67 3.26
CA GLY A 28 -4.38 1.16 3.40
C GLY A 28 -3.59 0.93 2.11
N TYR A 29 -2.51 1.67 1.89
CA TYR A 29 -1.63 1.44 0.74
C TYR A 29 -0.20 1.89 1.02
N VAL A 30 0.76 1.29 0.31
CA VAL A 30 2.16 1.70 0.29
C VAL A 30 2.53 2.18 -1.10
N ILE A 31 3.07 3.40 -1.21
CA ILE A 31 3.70 3.86 -2.46
C ILE A 31 5.09 3.23 -2.54
N CYS A 32 5.34 2.47 -3.61
CA CYS A 32 6.65 1.84 -3.82
C CYS A 32 7.74 2.90 -4.01
N PRO A 33 8.83 2.88 -3.21
CA PRO A 33 9.89 3.87 -3.32
C PRO A 33 10.74 3.69 -4.59
N HIS A 34 10.70 2.51 -5.22
CA HIS A 34 11.50 2.20 -6.41
C HIS A 34 10.82 2.60 -7.72
N CYS A 35 9.51 2.37 -7.85
CA CYS A 35 8.77 2.61 -9.09
C CYS A 35 7.60 3.59 -8.96
N GLY A 36 7.23 4.00 -7.75
CA GLY A 36 6.11 4.91 -7.48
C GLY A 36 4.72 4.27 -7.60
N ALA A 37 4.63 2.96 -7.83
CA ALA A 37 3.33 2.28 -7.91
C ALA A 37 2.64 2.23 -6.53
N LYS A 38 1.31 2.39 -6.53
CA LYS A 38 0.45 2.28 -5.35
C LYS A 38 0.12 0.81 -5.09
N ASN A 39 0.62 0.26 -3.98
CA ASN A 39 0.33 -1.10 -3.54
C ASN A 39 -0.76 -1.02 -2.47
N ILE A 40 -1.98 -1.39 -2.83
CA ILE A 40 -3.10 -1.36 -1.90
C ILE A 40 -2.96 -2.55 -0.95
N ASP A 41 -2.98 -2.29 0.34
CA ASP A 41 -3.05 -3.31 1.38
C ASP A 41 -4.51 -3.70 1.58
N TRP A 42 -4.96 -4.70 0.80
CA TRP A 42 -6.33 -5.24 0.90
C TRP A 42 -6.58 -6.01 2.21
N ALA A 43 -5.52 -6.32 2.97
CA ALA A 43 -5.64 -6.97 4.27
C ALA A 43 -6.23 -6.05 5.35
N SER A 44 -6.22 -4.73 5.13
CA SER A 44 -6.73 -3.75 6.08
C SER A 44 -8.25 -3.49 5.99
N GLY A 45 -8.97 -4.14 5.07
CA GLY A 45 -10.41 -3.89 4.85
C GLY A 45 -11.32 -5.13 4.92
N ASP A 46 -10.81 -6.27 5.35
CA ASP A 46 -11.60 -7.48 5.61
C ASP A 46 -11.48 -7.86 7.09
N ASP A 47 -12.14 -7.09 7.96
CA ASP A 47 -12.54 -7.54 9.30
C ASP A 47 -14.04 -7.88 9.25
N ASP A 48 -14.34 -9.19 9.30
CA ASP A 48 -15.62 -9.93 9.46
C ASP A 48 -16.48 -10.25 8.21
#